data_AF-A0A947F1S4-F1
#
_entry.id   AF-A0A947F1S4-F1
#
_cell.length_a   1.000
_cell.length_b   1.000
_cell.length_c   1.000
_cell.angle_alpha   90.00
_cell.angle_beta   90.00
_cell.angle_gamma   90.00
#
_symmetry.space_group_name_H-M   'P 1'
#
loop_
_entity.id
_entity.type
_entity.pdbx_description
1 polymer ?
#
loop_
_entity_poly.entity_id
_entity_poly.type
_entity_poly.pdbx_seq_one_letter_code
_entity_poly.pdbx_strand_id
1 'polypeptide(L)'
;MMSSVFLSRVIGIFREAVIAHIGGATGAVDGYLVAFLIPDILNHIVASGFLSITFIPIFSHYLSVNDEEKGWEVFSIILTCFGSLVILLIIIASVFTPEFIKIVAPGITEPDLQKSAIRMTRIIMPAQFFFFAGGLFMA
;
A
#
# COMPACT_ATOMS: atom_id res chain seq x y z
N MET A 1 8.53 -6.33 -20.02
CA MET A 1 7.54 -5.62 -19.17
C MET A 1 6.09 -5.84 -19.59
N MET A 2 5.70 -5.74 -20.87
CA MET A 2 4.27 -5.92 -21.23
C MET A 2 3.72 -7.33 -20.94
N SER A 3 4.52 -8.39 -21.18
CA SER A 3 4.13 -9.77 -20.86
C SER A 3 3.93 -10.00 -19.37
N SER A 4 4.83 -9.49 -18.52
CA SER A 4 4.71 -9.62 -17.06
C SER A 4 3.50 -8.87 -16.51
N VAL A 5 3.18 -7.68 -17.05
CA VAL A 5 1.97 -6.94 -16.68
C VAL A 5 0.72 -7.69 -17.12
N PHE A 6 0.70 -8.25 -18.34
CA PHE A 6 -0.43 -9.03 -18.83
C PHE A 6 -0.68 -10.28 -17.98
N LEU A 7 0.37 -11.08 -17.68
CA LEU A 7 0.24 -12.24 -16.80
C LEU A 7 -0.26 -11.85 -15.41
N SER A 8 0.25 -10.75 -14.84
CA SER A 8 -0.21 -10.25 -13.53
C SER A 8 -1.71 -9.91 -13.54
N ARG A 9 -2.21 -9.28 -14.61
CA ARG A 9 -3.65 -8.99 -14.77
C ARG A 9 -4.49 -10.26 -14.89
N VAL A 10 -4.04 -11.26 -15.66
CA VAL A 10 -4.74 -12.55 -15.80
C VAL A 10 -4.83 -13.28 -14.47
N ILE A 11 -3.72 -13.33 -13.70
CA ILE A 11 -3.71 -13.92 -12.36
C ILE A 11 -4.63 -13.13 -11.41
N GLY A 12 -4.66 -11.80 -11.52
CA GLY A 12 -5.55 -10.95 -10.76
C GLY A 12 -7.04 -11.26 -10.99
N ILE A 13 -7.43 -11.47 -12.25
CA ILE A 13 -8.80 -11.89 -12.62
C ILE A 13 -9.11 -13.26 -12.01
N PHE A 14 -8.18 -14.21 -12.08
CA PHE A 14 -8.39 -15.53 -11.48
C PHE A 14 -8.57 -15.45 -9.96
N ARG A 15 -7.77 -14.62 -9.27
CA ARG A 15 -7.91 -14.35 -7.84
C ARG A 15 -9.31 -13.80 -7.52
N GLU A 16 -9.78 -12.82 -8.28
CA GLU A 16 -11.11 -12.22 -8.06
C GLU A 16 -12.23 -13.23 -8.32
N ALA A 17 -12.12 -14.06 -9.36
CA ALA A 17 -13.07 -15.13 -9.64
C ALA A 17 -13.13 -16.17 -8.49
N VAL A 18 -11.98 -16.55 -7.93
CA VAL A 18 -11.91 -17.47 -6.79
C VAL A 18 -12.53 -16.85 -5.53
N ILE A 19 -12.24 -15.58 -5.25
CA ILE A 19 -12.83 -14.87 -4.10
C ILE A 19 -14.35 -14.77 -4.26
N ALA A 20 -14.84 -14.43 -5.45
CA ALA A 20 -16.27 -14.37 -5.73
C ALA A 20 -16.95 -15.75 -5.65
N HIS A 21 -16.27 -16.81 -6.10
CA HIS A 21 -16.80 -18.18 -6.05
C HIS A 21 -16.90 -18.72 -4.63
N ILE A 22 -15.86 -18.51 -3.81
CA ILE A 22 -15.82 -19.00 -2.42
C ILE A 22 -16.68 -18.12 -1.50
N GLY A 23 -16.59 -16.80 -1.66
CA GLY A 23 -17.23 -15.82 -0.78
C GLY A 23 -18.65 -15.44 -1.20
N GLY A 24 -19.04 -15.59 -2.46
CA GLY A 24 -20.34 -15.14 -2.98
C GLY A 24 -20.57 -13.63 -2.82
N ALA A 25 -21.83 -13.20 -2.97
CA ALA A 25 -22.27 -11.84 -2.64
C ALA A 25 -22.61 -11.73 -1.15
N THR A 26 -21.63 -12.01 -0.29
CA THR A 26 -21.79 -11.94 1.17
C THR A 26 -21.06 -10.73 1.73
N GLY A 27 -21.54 -10.20 2.87
CA GLY A 27 -20.89 -9.07 3.53
C GLY A 27 -19.41 -9.31 3.84
N ALA A 28 -18.98 -10.57 4.01
CA ALA A 28 -17.57 -10.92 4.23
C ALA A 28 -16.65 -10.50 3.07
N VAL A 29 -17.10 -10.61 1.82
CA VAL A 29 -16.34 -10.16 0.65
C VAL A 29 -16.26 -8.63 0.63
N ASP A 30 -17.35 -7.94 0.98
CA ASP A 30 -17.34 -6.47 1.08
C ASP A 30 -16.38 -5.99 2.17
N GLY A 31 -16.36 -6.66 3.33
CA GLY A 31 -15.40 -6.40 4.40
C GLY A 31 -13.95 -6.63 4.00
N TYR A 32 -13.68 -7.68 3.21
CA TYR A 32 -12.36 -7.92 2.62
C TYR A 32 -11.95 -6.79 1.67
N LEU A 33 -12.83 -6.37 0.77
CA LEU A 33 -12.53 -5.29 -0.18
C LEU A 33 -12.29 -3.95 0.52
N VAL A 34 -13.13 -3.61 1.49
CA VAL A 34 -12.97 -2.41 2.32
C VAL A 34 -11.65 -2.43 3.09
N ALA A 35 -11.18 -3.61 3.49
CA ALA A 35 -9.95 -3.73 4.26
C ALA A 35 -8.70 -3.19 3.53
N PHE A 36 -8.71 -3.18 2.18
CA PHE A 36 -7.62 -2.67 1.34
C PHE A 36 -7.69 -1.17 1.08
N LEU A 37 -8.82 -0.50 1.30
CA LEU A 37 -8.97 0.93 0.96
C LEU A 37 -7.98 1.82 1.70
N ILE A 38 -7.86 1.66 3.03
CA ILE A 38 -6.95 2.49 3.84
C ILE A 38 -5.48 2.23 3.47
N PRO A 39 -5.02 0.96 3.40
CA PRO A 39 -3.66 0.66 2.95
C PRO A 39 -3.37 1.18 1.53
N ASP A 40 -4.33 1.06 0.61
CA ASP A 40 -4.15 1.50 -0.78
C ASP A 40 -4.05 3.04 -0.88
N ILE A 41 -4.82 3.78 -0.09
CA ILE A 41 -4.69 5.25 -0.03
C ILE A 41 -3.28 5.64 0.45
N LEU A 42 -2.79 5.00 1.50
CA LEU A 42 -1.44 5.25 2.01
C LEU A 42 -0.39 4.92 0.97
N ASN A 43 -0.51 3.77 0.31
CA ASN A 43 0.37 3.36 -0.78
C ASN A 43 0.39 4.41 -1.90
N HIS A 44 -0.79 4.84 -2.33
CA HIS A 44 -0.94 5.78 -3.41
C HIS A 44 -0.25 7.11 -3.08
N ILE A 45 -0.45 7.66 -1.89
CA ILE A 45 0.21 8.91 -1.45
C ILE A 45 1.73 8.77 -1.46
N VAL A 46 2.25 7.64 -0.97
CA VAL A 46 3.70 7.40 -0.90
C VAL A 46 4.29 7.20 -2.30
N ALA A 47 3.64 6.41 -3.16
CA ALA A 47 4.14 6.08 -4.49
C ALA A 47 3.98 7.23 -5.51
N SER A 48 2.79 7.83 -5.58
CA SER A 48 2.52 8.93 -6.53
C SER A 48 3.01 10.27 -6.01
N GLY A 49 2.96 10.50 -4.70
CA GLY A 49 3.47 11.72 -4.08
C GLY A 49 4.98 11.69 -3.91
N PHE A 50 5.46 10.99 -2.90
CA PHE A 50 6.87 11.08 -2.51
C PHE A 50 7.84 10.46 -3.53
N LEU A 51 7.59 9.21 -3.95
CA LEU A 51 8.53 8.51 -4.84
C LEU A 51 8.65 9.23 -6.19
N SER A 52 7.52 9.56 -6.81
CA SER A 52 7.48 10.12 -8.17
C SER A 52 7.91 11.58 -8.25
N ILE A 53 7.59 12.41 -7.24
CA ILE A 53 7.86 13.86 -7.28
C ILE A 53 9.23 14.20 -6.71
N THR A 54 9.69 13.48 -5.68
CA THR A 54 10.90 13.85 -4.92
C THR A 54 12.01 12.83 -5.08
N PHE A 55 11.75 11.54 -4.84
CA PHE A 55 12.82 10.54 -4.81
C PHE A 55 13.44 10.29 -6.19
N ILE A 56 12.62 9.92 -7.20
CA ILE A 56 13.11 9.55 -8.53
C ILE A 56 13.96 10.67 -9.16
N PRO A 57 13.56 11.95 -9.16
CA PRO A 57 14.36 13.02 -9.76
C PRO A 57 15.70 13.25 -9.05
N ILE A 58 15.71 13.22 -7.71
CA ILE A 58 16.93 13.44 -6.92
C ILE A 58 17.90 12.27 -7.13
N PHE A 59 17.41 11.04 -7.04
CA PHE A 59 18.24 9.86 -7.22
C PHE A 59 18.81 9.78 -8.65
N SER A 60 17.96 10.03 -9.66
CA SER A 60 18.38 10.06 -11.07
C SER A 60 19.43 11.16 -11.34
N HIS A 61 19.36 12.29 -10.64
CA HIS A 61 20.36 13.35 -10.77
C HIS A 61 21.74 12.88 -10.31
N TYR A 62 21.85 12.27 -9.13
CA TYR A 62 23.13 11.75 -8.62
C TYR A 62 23.70 10.61 -9.48
N LEU A 63 22.84 9.75 -10.02
CA LEU A 63 23.25 8.70 -10.95
C LEU A 63 23.81 9.32 -12.26
N SER A 64 23.22 10.41 -12.76
CA SER A 64 23.67 11.06 -14.00
C SER A 64 25.06 11.70 -13.92
N VAL A 65 25.50 12.10 -12.73
CA VAL A 65 26.83 12.67 -12.49
C VAL A 65 27.89 11.62 -12.11
N ASN A 66 27.56 10.32 -12.21
CA ASN A 66 28.40 9.18 -11.81
C ASN A 66 28.91 9.26 -10.35
N ASP A 67 28.13 9.91 -9.47
CA ASP A 67 28.43 10.00 -8.04
C ASP A 67 27.60 8.95 -7.29
N GLU A 68 27.92 7.67 -7.52
CA GLU A 68 27.17 6.53 -6.95
C GLU A 68 27.20 6.55 -5.41
N GLU A 69 28.31 6.98 -4.81
CA GLU A 69 28.48 7.03 -3.36
C GLU A 69 27.44 7.98 -2.72
N LYS A 70 27.29 9.20 -3.28
CA LYS A 70 26.23 10.11 -2.83
C LYS A 70 24.83 9.63 -3.17
N GLY A 71 24.65 8.92 -4.29
CA GLY A 71 23.38 8.27 -4.62
C GLY A 71 22.91 7.32 -3.53
N TRP A 72 23.81 6.44 -3.05
CA TRP A 72 23.55 5.50 -1.95
C TRP A 72 23.35 6.20 -0.59
N GLU A 73 24.06 7.30 -0.35
CA GLU A 73 23.86 8.12 0.85
C GLU A 73 22.45 8.73 0.88
N VAL A 74 22.03 9.35 -0.22
CA VAL A 74 20.68 9.91 -0.38
C VAL A 74 19.61 8.85 -0.25
N PHE A 75 19.80 7.68 -0.87
CA PHE A 75 18.91 6.53 -0.71
C PHE A 75 18.76 6.14 0.76
N SER A 76 19.87 6.04 1.50
CA SER A 76 19.88 5.65 2.90
C SER A 76 19.19 6.68 3.79
N ILE A 77 19.41 7.97 3.52
CA ILE A 77 18.75 9.08 4.21
C ILE A 77 17.24 9.03 3.95
N ILE A 78 16.82 8.81 2.71
CA ILE A 78 15.41 8.73 2.33
C ILE A 78 14.75 7.51 2.95
N LEU A 79 15.36 6.33 2.83
CA LEU A 79 14.83 5.10 3.43
C LEU A 79 14.68 5.25 4.94
N THR A 80 15.63 5.89 5.62
CA THR A 80 15.57 6.07 7.08
C THR A 80 14.56 7.15 7.47
N CYS A 81 14.66 8.34 6.89
CA CYS A 81 13.81 9.48 7.25
C CYS A 81 12.37 9.27 6.80
N PHE A 82 12.14 9.03 5.51
CA PHE A 82 10.79 8.78 4.99
C PHE A 82 10.27 7.40 5.38
N GLY A 83 11.12 6.37 5.49
CA GLY A 83 10.67 5.08 6.02
C GLY A 83 10.18 5.19 7.46
N SER A 84 10.85 5.98 8.31
CA SER A 84 10.36 6.24 9.67
C SER A 84 9.02 6.98 9.67
N LEU A 85 8.83 7.95 8.76
CA LEU A 85 7.57 8.66 8.57
C LEU A 85 6.46 7.70 8.10
N VAL A 86 6.74 6.82 7.14
CA VAL A 86 5.79 5.82 6.64
C VAL A 86 5.40 4.86 7.77
N ILE A 87 6.35 4.39 8.57
CA ILE A 87 6.07 3.56 9.75
C ILE A 87 5.17 4.30 10.74
N LEU A 88 5.46 5.57 11.02
CA LEU A 88 4.63 6.40 11.90
C LEU A 88 3.19 6.51 11.36
N LEU A 89 3.03 6.80 10.06
CA LEU A 89 1.72 6.85 9.41
C LEU A 89 1.00 5.50 9.45
N ILE A 90 1.71 4.39 9.28
CA ILE A 90 1.15 3.04 9.40
C ILE A 90 0.61 2.81 10.80
N ILE A 91 1.37 3.17 11.84
CA ILE A 91 0.95 3.03 13.24
C ILE A 91 -0.31 3.88 13.50
N ILE A 92 -0.29 5.15 13.11
CA ILE A 92 -1.44 6.07 13.27
C ILE A 92 -2.67 5.49 12.55
N ALA A 93 -2.54 5.12 11.29
CA ALA A 93 -3.64 4.58 10.51
C ALA A 93 -4.16 3.23 11.05
N SER A 94 -3.29 2.40 11.61
CA SER A 94 -3.66 1.13 12.28
C SER A 94 -4.45 1.35 13.57
N VAL A 95 -4.09 2.39 14.34
CA VAL A 95 -4.82 2.79 15.57
C VAL A 95 -6.19 3.38 15.20
N PHE A 96 -6.23 4.31 14.25
CA PHE A 96 -7.45 4.99 13.80
C PHE A 96 -8.28 4.23 12.77
N THR A 97 -7.89 2.99 12.43
CA THR A 97 -8.64 2.11 11.50
C THR A 97 -10.14 2.04 11.80
N PRO A 98 -10.61 1.92 13.06
CA PRO A 98 -12.05 1.86 13.35
C PRO A 98 -12.82 3.10 12.90
N GLU A 99 -12.22 4.29 13.04
CA GLU A 99 -12.85 5.54 12.63
C GLU A 99 -12.81 5.70 11.11
N PHE A 100 -11.69 5.34 10.47
CA PHE A 100 -11.59 5.36 9.01
C PHE A 100 -12.59 4.43 8.34
N ILE A 101 -12.80 3.22 8.86
CA ILE A 101 -13.76 2.27 8.28
C ILE A 101 -15.20 2.81 8.36
N LYS A 102 -15.58 3.50 9.45
CA LYS A 102 -16.91 4.13 9.54
C LYS A 102 -17.14 5.20 8.47
N ILE A 103 -16.10 5.95 8.14
CA ILE A 103 -16.15 7.04 7.14
C ILE A 103 -16.16 6.46 5.72
N VAL A 104 -15.28 5.49 5.46
CA VAL A 104 -15.05 4.94 4.12
C VAL A 104 -16.13 3.94 3.72
N ALA A 105 -16.68 3.18 4.67
CA ALA A 105 -17.68 2.15 4.43
C ALA A 105 -18.89 2.29 5.37
N PRO A 106 -19.70 3.38 5.24
CA PRO A 106 -20.87 3.60 6.09
C PRO A 106 -21.97 2.55 5.90
N GLY A 107 -21.93 1.78 4.82
CA GLY A 107 -22.87 0.69 4.54
C GLY A 107 -22.67 -0.57 5.38
N ILE A 108 -21.53 -0.72 6.08
CA ILE A 108 -21.29 -1.84 6.99
C ILE A 108 -21.95 -1.54 8.33
N THR A 109 -23.19 -2.01 8.50
CA THR A 109 -23.98 -1.82 9.73
C THR A 109 -23.84 -2.97 10.71
N GLU A 110 -23.42 -4.16 10.24
CA GLU A 110 -23.22 -5.34 11.10
C GLU A 110 -21.92 -5.22 11.93
N PRO A 111 -22.00 -5.25 13.28
CA PRO A 111 -20.84 -5.07 14.15
C PRO A 111 -19.74 -6.11 13.96
N ASP A 112 -20.10 -7.36 13.65
CA ASP A 112 -19.12 -8.44 13.47
C ASP A 112 -18.39 -8.34 12.13
N LEU A 113 -19.07 -7.82 11.10
CA LEU A 113 -18.45 -7.53 9.82
C LEU A 113 -17.46 -6.36 9.95
N GLN A 114 -17.85 -5.32 10.69
CA GLN A 114 -16.97 -4.18 10.96
C GLN A 114 -15.70 -4.59 11.71
N LYS A 115 -15.83 -5.43 12.75
CA LYS A 115 -14.67 -5.97 13.48
C LYS A 115 -13.73 -6.77 12.57
N SER A 116 -14.31 -7.54 11.66
CA SER A 116 -13.56 -8.36 10.71
C SER A 116 -12.77 -7.48 9.73
N ALA A 117 -13.41 -6.45 9.15
CA ALA A 117 -12.76 -5.47 8.30
C ALA A 117 -11.61 -4.74 9.03
N ILE A 118 -11.84 -4.27 10.27
CA ILE A 118 -10.80 -3.63 11.09
C ILE A 118 -9.60 -4.56 11.28
N ARG A 119 -9.85 -5.83 11.62
CA ARG A 119 -8.79 -6.82 11.83
C ARG A 119 -8.00 -7.05 10.54
N MET A 120 -8.68 -7.20 9.41
CA MET A 120 -8.04 -7.42 8.10
C MET A 120 -7.19 -6.22 7.69
N THR A 121 -7.70 -5.00 7.84
CA THR A 121 -6.92 -3.78 7.55
C THR A 121 -5.66 -3.74 8.39
N ARG A 122 -5.75 -3.98 9.71
CA ARG A 122 -4.57 -3.99 10.59
C ARG A 122 -3.52 -5.04 10.19
N ILE A 123 -3.94 -6.16 9.60
CA ILE A 123 -3.03 -7.19 9.09
C ILE A 123 -2.34 -6.73 7.79
N ILE A 124 -3.06 -6.03 6.91
CA ILE A 124 -2.54 -5.56 5.61
C ILE A 124 -1.65 -4.33 5.76
N MET A 125 -1.93 -3.46 6.73
CA MET A 125 -1.24 -2.18 6.93
C MET A 125 0.30 -2.25 6.96
N PRO A 126 0.94 -3.22 7.66
CA PRO A 126 2.40 -3.36 7.64
C PRO A 126 2.99 -3.62 6.25
N ALA A 127 2.23 -4.21 5.32
CA ALA A 127 2.68 -4.47 3.95
C ALA A 127 3.06 -3.18 3.20
N GLN A 128 2.48 -2.03 3.59
CA GLN A 128 2.74 -0.75 2.93
C GLN A 128 4.17 -0.25 3.09
N PHE A 129 4.83 -0.59 4.20
CA PHE A 129 6.26 -0.31 4.36
C PHE A 129 7.10 -1.10 3.35
N PHE A 130 6.75 -2.37 3.12
CA PHE A 130 7.46 -3.23 2.17
C PHE A 130 7.23 -2.78 0.72
N PHE A 131 6.02 -2.32 0.39
CA PHE A 131 5.77 -1.72 -0.93
C PHE A 131 6.56 -0.42 -1.13
N PHE A 132 6.65 0.43 -0.11
CA PHE A 132 7.48 1.63 -0.15
C PHE A 132 8.95 1.29 -0.38
N ALA A 133 9.51 0.40 0.45
CA ALA A 133 10.90 -0.02 0.32
C ALA A 133 11.17 -0.68 -1.04
N GLY A 134 10.29 -1.57 -1.49
CA GLY A 134 10.38 -2.20 -2.81
C GLY A 134 10.31 -1.19 -3.96
N GLY A 135 9.50 -0.14 -3.84
CA GLY A 135 9.44 0.96 -4.80
C GLY A 135 10.74 1.77 -4.87
N LEU A 136 11.40 1.98 -3.73
CA LEU A 136 12.72 2.63 -3.69
C LEU A 136 13.78 1.78 -4.41
N PHE A 137 13.77 0.45 -4.26
CA PHE A 137 14.74 -0.45 -4.90
C PHE A 137 14.52 -0.66 -6.41
N MET A 138 13.32 -0.35 -6.93
CA MET A 138 13.02 -0.47 -8.36
C MET A 138 13.33 0.79 -9.16
N ALA A 139 13.50 1.94 -8.50
CA ALA A 139 13.85 3.21 -9.15
C ALA A 139 15.32 3.24 -9.54
#